data_AF-A0A917YEU3-F1
#
_entry.id   AF-A0A917YEU3-F1
#
_cell.length_a   1.000
_cell.length_b   1.000
_cell.length_c   1.000
_cell.angle_alpha   90.00
_cell.angle_beta   90.00
_cell.angle_gamma   90.00
#
_symmetry.space_group_name_H-M   'P 1'
#
loop_
_entity.id
_entity.type
_entity.pdbx_description
1 polymer ?
#
loop_
_entity_poly.entity_id
_entity_poly.type
_entity_poly.pdbx_seq_one_letter_code
_entity_poly.pdbx_strand_id
1 'polypeptide(L)'
;MTADQARADAKEAERRLRAHGELPPLFGVPMTVKDLGETAGVRTTYGCTAFAENVPEGDAIGWALLKEQGVILLGKTTTPEFGLRGVTESAPAATSRPRSRRET
;
A
#
# COMPACT_ATOMS: atom_id res chain seq x y z
N MET A 1 7.60 -1.90 4.11
CA MET A 1 7.37 -0.47 3.81
C MET A 1 8.09 -0.15 2.51
N THR A 2 7.61 0.81 1.72
CA THR A 2 8.09 1.08 0.34
C THR A 2 8.57 2.53 0.15
N ALA A 3 9.06 3.18 1.22
CA ALA A 3 9.33 4.62 1.21
C ALA A 3 10.32 5.06 0.13
N ASP A 4 11.42 4.32 -0.07
CA ASP A 4 12.43 4.65 -1.07
C ASP A 4 11.89 4.47 -2.49
N GLN A 5 11.14 3.38 -2.73
CA GLN A 5 10.46 3.15 -4.00
C GLN A 5 9.44 4.26 -4.29
N ALA A 6 8.61 4.63 -3.31
CA ALA A 6 7.62 5.70 -3.45
C ALA A 6 8.27 7.04 -3.81
N ARG A 7 9.43 7.36 -3.23
CA ARG A 7 10.20 8.57 -3.58
C ARG A 7 10.79 8.49 -4.98
N ALA A 8 11.26 7.33 -5.41
CA ALA A 8 11.75 7.11 -6.77
C ALA A 8 10.62 7.27 -7.79
N ASP A 9 9.48 6.64 -7.55
CA ASP A 9 8.28 6.71 -8.40
C ASP A 9 7.73 8.14 -8.47
N ALA A 10 7.79 8.91 -7.37
CA ALA A 10 7.38 10.32 -7.37
C ALA A 10 8.29 11.19 -8.25
N LYS A 11 9.62 10.98 -8.21
CA LYS A 11 10.57 11.69 -9.10
C LYS A 11 10.35 11.33 -10.56
N GLU A 12 10.07 10.06 -10.84
CA GLU A 12 9.71 9.58 -12.17
C GLU A 12 8.44 10.26 -12.67
N ALA A 13 7.40 10.29 -11.83
CA ALA A 13 6.13 10.94 -12.14
C ALA A 13 6.31 12.43 -12.42
N GLU A 14 7.10 13.14 -11.61
CA GLU A 14 7.42 14.55 -11.83
C GLU A 14 8.09 14.78 -13.21
N ARG A 15 9.07 13.95 -13.57
CA ARG A 15 9.76 14.07 -14.87
C ARG A 15 8.79 13.92 -16.04
N ARG A 16 7.91 12.92 -15.97
CA ARG A 16 6.88 12.67 -17.00
C ARG A 16 5.85 13.79 -17.08
N LEU A 17 5.43 14.33 -15.93
CA LEU A 17 4.52 15.47 -15.86
C LEU A 17 5.10 16.69 -16.59
N ARG A 18 6.39 16.97 -16.38
CA ARG A 18 7.11 18.07 -17.05
C ARG A 18 7.30 17.88 -18.56
N ALA A 19 7.20 16.65 -19.05
CA ALA A 19 7.30 16.35 -20.48
C ALA A 19 6.01 16.68 -21.26
N HIS A 20 4.95 17.15 -20.59
CA HIS A 20 3.68 17.61 -21.20
C HIS A 20 3.00 16.57 -22.14
N GLY A 21 3.02 15.29 -21.76
CA GLY A 21 2.29 14.23 -22.45
C GLY A 21 0.91 13.94 -21.85
N GLU A 22 0.14 13.07 -22.51
CA GLU A 22 -1.08 12.49 -21.92
C GLU A 22 -0.73 11.61 -20.72
N LEU A 23 -1.48 11.79 -19.62
CA LEU A 23 -1.27 11.08 -18.37
C LEU A 23 -2.55 10.32 -17.99
N PRO A 24 -2.43 9.12 -17.39
CA PRO A 24 -3.59 8.38 -16.93
C PRO A 24 -4.32 9.12 -15.78
N PRO A 25 -5.59 8.80 -15.50
CA PRO A 25 -6.43 9.57 -14.56
C PRO A 25 -5.93 9.61 -13.11
N LEU A 26 -5.12 8.64 -12.67
CA LEU A 26 -4.59 8.56 -11.31
C LEU A 26 -3.08 8.78 -11.24
N PHE A 27 -2.51 9.39 -12.27
CA PHE A 27 -1.07 9.57 -12.39
C PHE A 27 -0.48 10.34 -11.20
N GLY A 28 0.49 9.73 -10.52
CA GLY A 28 1.20 10.31 -9.38
C GLY A 28 0.39 10.34 -8.07
N VAL A 29 -0.85 9.85 -8.05
CA VAL A 29 -1.67 9.85 -6.82
C VAL A 29 -1.05 8.90 -5.79
N PRO A 30 -0.71 9.37 -4.57
CA PRO A 30 -0.19 8.49 -3.53
C PRO A 30 -1.31 7.64 -2.94
N MET A 31 -1.08 6.33 -2.83
CA MET A 31 -2.06 5.38 -2.29
C MET A 31 -1.38 4.31 -1.43
N THR A 32 -2.16 3.75 -0.52
CA THR A 32 -1.78 2.56 0.26
C THR A 32 -2.65 1.37 -0.13
N VAL A 33 -2.10 0.16 -0.02
CA VAL A 33 -2.86 -1.08 -0.22
C VAL A 33 -3.05 -1.76 1.13
N LYS A 34 -4.28 -2.19 1.44
CA LYS A 34 -4.54 -2.99 2.63
C LYS A 34 -3.68 -4.24 2.60
N ASP A 35 -3.15 -4.68 3.73
CA ASP A 35 -2.28 -5.85 3.86
C ASP A 35 -2.99 -7.20 3.63
N LEU A 36 -3.99 -7.22 2.75
CA LEU A 36 -4.69 -8.38 2.20
C LEU A 36 -4.53 -8.48 0.68
N GLY A 37 -4.32 -7.35 -0.01
CA GLY A 37 -4.12 -7.35 -1.45
C GLY A 37 -2.67 -7.65 -1.75
N GLU A 38 -2.39 -8.68 -2.53
CA GLU A 38 -1.01 -9.02 -2.92
C GLU A 38 -0.38 -7.91 -3.76
N THR A 39 0.91 -7.74 -3.56
CA THR A 39 1.71 -6.73 -4.25
C THR A 39 3.07 -7.34 -4.52
N ALA A 40 3.40 -7.50 -5.80
CA ALA A 40 4.61 -8.16 -6.26
C ALA A 40 5.85 -7.48 -5.65
N GLY A 41 6.70 -8.27 -5.00
CA GLY A 41 7.93 -7.77 -4.38
C GLY A 41 7.71 -6.93 -3.11
N VAL A 42 6.48 -6.78 -2.62
CA VAL A 42 6.18 -6.07 -1.38
C VAL A 42 5.57 -7.02 -0.35
N ARG A 43 6.25 -7.14 0.78
CA ARG A 43 5.83 -7.95 1.93
C ARG A 43 4.35 -7.76 2.27
N THR A 44 3.60 -8.86 2.23
CA THR A 44 2.14 -8.91 2.45
C THR A 44 1.85 -10.00 3.48
N THR A 45 1.40 -9.61 4.68
CA THR A 45 1.33 -10.56 5.82
C THR A 45 -0.06 -11.07 6.15
N TYR A 46 -1.10 -10.52 5.51
CA TYR A 46 -2.50 -10.83 5.84
C TYR A 46 -2.85 -10.53 7.32
N GLY A 47 -2.06 -9.71 8.02
CA GLY A 47 -2.18 -9.51 9.46
C GLY A 47 -1.93 -10.79 10.28
N CYS A 48 -1.31 -11.81 9.68
CA CYS A 48 -1.06 -13.13 10.25
C CYS A 48 0.43 -13.35 10.48
N THR A 49 0.82 -13.78 11.69
CA THR A 49 2.23 -14.03 12.03
C THR A 49 2.85 -15.14 11.16
N ALA A 50 2.06 -16.13 10.73
CA ALA A 50 2.54 -17.20 9.87
C ALA A 50 3.03 -16.71 8.49
N PHE A 51 2.57 -15.54 8.06
CA PHE A 51 2.92 -14.92 6.77
C PHE A 51 3.80 -13.68 6.95
N ALA A 52 4.48 -13.53 8.09
CA ALA A 52 5.27 -12.34 8.42
C ALA A 52 6.27 -11.95 7.32
N GLU A 53 6.90 -12.95 6.68
CA GLU A 53 7.92 -12.80 5.64
C GLU A 53 7.40 -13.11 4.22
N ASN A 54 6.08 -13.23 4.04
CA ASN A 54 5.51 -13.51 2.73
C ASN A 54 5.70 -12.32 1.77
N VAL A 55 6.34 -12.56 0.64
CA VAL A 55 6.55 -11.59 -0.44
C VAL A 55 5.94 -12.19 -1.72
N PRO A 56 4.74 -11.76 -2.13
CA PRO A 56 4.08 -12.27 -3.33
C PRO A 56 4.90 -12.02 -4.60
N GLU A 57 4.82 -12.93 -5.56
CA GLU A 57 5.38 -12.76 -6.91
C GLU A 57 4.44 -11.94 -7.81
N GLY A 58 3.14 -11.96 -7.51
CA GLY A 58 2.09 -11.31 -8.30
C GLY A 58 1.43 -10.13 -7.60
N ASP A 59 0.86 -9.25 -8.43
CA ASP A 59 -0.04 -8.20 -7.99
C ASP A 59 -1.48 -8.74 -7.96
N ALA A 60 -2.25 -8.43 -6.92
CA ALA A 60 -3.69 -8.63 -6.96
C ALA A 60 -4.32 -7.76 -8.06
N ILE A 61 -5.34 -8.27 -8.76
CA ILE A 61 -5.93 -7.62 -9.95
C ILE A 61 -6.28 -6.14 -9.70
N GLY A 62 -6.91 -5.84 -8.57
CA GLY A 62 -7.28 -4.45 -8.24
C GLY A 62 -6.06 -3.53 -8.10
N TRP A 63 -4.96 -4.03 -7.54
CA TRP A 63 -3.72 -3.26 -7.44
C TRP A 63 -3.02 -3.12 -8.80
N ALA A 64 -2.98 -4.19 -9.60
CA ALA A 64 -2.41 -4.15 -10.95
C ALA A 64 -3.06 -3.04 -11.82
N LEU A 65 -4.39 -2.96 -11.82
CA LEU A 65 -5.13 -1.93 -12.54
C LEU A 65 -4.80 -0.51 -12.04
N LEU A 66 -4.74 -0.31 -10.72
CA LEU A 66 -4.40 1.01 -10.14
C LEU A 66 -2.96 1.41 -10.47
N LYS A 67 -2.03 0.46 -10.43
CA LYS A 67 -0.62 0.66 -10.80
C LYS A 67 -0.48 1.07 -12.26
N GLU A 68 -1.24 0.45 -13.18
CA GLU A 68 -1.31 0.86 -14.59
C GLU A 68 -1.83 2.29 -14.78
N GLN A 69 -2.73 2.76 -13.90
CA GLN A 69 -3.20 4.15 -13.90
C GLN A 69 -2.20 5.15 -13.28
N GLY A 70 -0.99 4.71 -12.94
CA GLY A 70 0.11 5.57 -12.51
C GLY A 70 0.10 5.94 -11.03
N VAL A 71 -0.60 5.19 -10.19
CA VAL A 71 -0.63 5.38 -8.73
C VAL A 71 0.74 5.08 -8.10
N ILE A 72 1.11 5.82 -7.06
CA ILE A 72 2.35 5.62 -6.30
C ILE A 72 2.07 4.89 -4.98
N LEU A 73 2.74 3.77 -4.75
CA LEU A 73 2.56 2.95 -3.54
C LEU A 73 3.35 3.48 -2.34
N LEU A 74 2.65 4.02 -1.35
CA LEU A 74 3.26 4.42 -0.07
C LEU A 74 3.60 3.22 0.83
N GLY A 75 2.84 2.14 0.70
CA GLY A 75 3.06 0.90 1.43
C GLY A 75 1.76 0.18 1.80
N LYS A 76 1.89 -0.73 2.77
CA LYS A 76 0.80 -1.59 3.25
C LYS A 76 0.17 -1.00 4.51
N THR A 77 -1.16 -1.01 4.59
CA THR A 77 -1.88 -0.71 5.84
C THR A 77 -2.23 -1.98 6.60
N THR A 78 -2.10 -1.95 7.92
CA THR A 78 -2.40 -3.12 8.77
C THR A 78 -3.88 -3.53 8.67
N THR A 79 -4.14 -4.80 8.96
CA THR A 79 -5.44 -5.46 8.89
C THR A 79 -5.56 -6.45 10.05
N PRO A 80 -6.77 -6.76 10.54
CA PRO A 80 -6.93 -7.95 11.35
C PRO A 80 -6.56 -9.18 10.53
N GLU A 81 -6.13 -10.23 11.23
CA GLU A 81 -5.75 -11.51 10.65
C GLU A 81 -6.80 -11.99 9.62
N PHE A 82 -6.35 -12.16 8.37
CA PHE A 82 -7.15 -12.49 7.18
C PHE A 82 -8.38 -11.61 6.92
N GLY A 83 -8.46 -10.42 7.53
CA GLY A 83 -9.64 -9.57 7.43
C GLY A 83 -10.85 -10.09 8.22
N LEU A 84 -10.67 -11.04 9.13
CA LEU A 84 -11.76 -11.78 9.78
C LEU A 84 -12.58 -10.97 10.79
N ARG A 85 -12.05 -9.84 11.27
CA ARG A 85 -12.71 -9.02 12.30
C ARG A 85 -13.12 -7.65 11.75
N GLY A 86 -14.21 -7.11 12.30
CA GLY A 86 -14.64 -5.71 12.06
C GLY A 86 -13.79 -4.66 12.78
N VAL A 87 -12.87 -5.10 13.65
CA VAL A 87 -11.89 -4.26 14.35
C VAL A 87 -10.49 -4.67 13.95
N THR A 88 -9.57 -3.71 13.89
CA THR A 88 -8.18 -4.00 13.50
C THR A 88 -7.33 -4.22 14.75
N GLU A 89 -7.31 -5.46 15.20
CA GLU A 89 -6.31 -6.02 16.11
C GLU A 89 -5.42 -6.95 15.31
N SER A 90 -4.13 -6.64 15.23
CA SER A 90 -3.19 -7.37 14.39
C SER A 90 -1.90 -7.59 15.16
N ALA A 91 -1.50 -8.85 15.34
CA ALA A 91 -0.27 -9.19 16.05
C ALA A 91 0.99 -8.60 15.38
N PRO A 92 1.11 -8.60 14.04
CA PRO A 92 2.29 -8.02 13.37
C PRO A 92 2.39 -6.50 13.43
N ALA A 93 1.29 -5.78 13.68
CA ALA A 93 1.29 -4.31 13.65
C ALA A 93 0.11 -3.69 14.43
N ALA A 94 0.43 -2.85 15.41
CA ALA A 94 -0.57 -2.08 16.14
C ALA A 94 -1.21 -0.98 15.26
N THR A 95 -2.49 -0.69 15.51
CA THR A 95 -3.18 0.49 14.98
C THR A 95 -4.01 1.14 16.07
N SER A 96 -4.30 2.42 15.90
CA SER A 96 -5.12 3.20 16.83
C SER A 96 -6.06 4.12 16.07
N ARG A 97 -7.17 4.52 16.69
CA ARG A 97 -8.10 5.47 16.08
C ARG A 97 -7.44 6.86 16.07
N PRO A 98 -7.34 7.55 14.90
CA PRO A 98 -6.69 8.86 14.83
C PRO A 98 -7.32 9.92 15.75
N ARG A 99 -8.63 9.83 15.99
CA ARG A 99 -9.39 10.78 16.80
C ARG A 99 -9.50 10.42 18.29
N SER A 100 -8.99 9.28 18.74
CA SER A 100 -8.99 8.90 20.16
C SER A 100 -7.69 9.28 20.89
N ARG A 101 -6.77 10.01 20.23
CA ARG A 101 -5.50 10.48 20.81
C ARG A 101 -5.60 11.85 21.51
N ARG A 102 -6.76 12.16 22.11
CA ARG A 102 -6.85 13.22 23.13
C ARG A 102 -7.12 12.56 24.46
N GLU A 103 -6.33 12.96 25.45
CA GLU A 103 -6.29 12.52 26.85
C GLU A 103 -5.48 11.25 27.13
N THR A 104 -4.15 11.40 27.14
CA THR A 104 -3.27 11.10 28.29
C THR A 104 -1.89 11.68 28.05
#